data_AF-M5WE31-F1
#
_entry.id   AF-M5WE31-F1
#
_cell.length_a   1.000
_cell.length_b   1.000
_cell.length_c   1.000
_cell.angle_alpha   90.00
_cell.angle_beta   90.00
_cell.angle_gamma   90.00
#
_symmetry.space_group_name_H-M   'P 1'
#
loop_
_entity.id
_entity.type
_entity.pdbx_description
1 polymer ?
#
loop_
_entity_poly.entity_id
_entity_poly.type
_entity_poly.pdbx_seq_one_letter_code
_entity_poly.pdbx_strand_id
1 'polypeptide(L)'
;MEREEEDSVSELLRDRFRVSTISIAEAEAKRNDMEISGPVMTCIADLAFKFTEQLAKDLELFAQHAGRKTANMEDVILSAHRNEHLAALLRSFSNDLKAREPQSERKRKKSSKKEDQATTSVVHIPDS
;
A
#
# COMPACT_ATOMS: atom_id res chain seq x y z
N MET A 1 19.79 -26.21 10.73
CA MET A 1 19.40 -25.14 11.66
C MET A 1 18.75 -23.97 10.93
N GLU A 2 19.46 -23.05 10.26
CA GLU A 2 18.82 -21.89 9.58
C GLU A 2 17.73 -22.28 8.55
N ARG A 3 17.98 -23.28 7.70
CA ARG A 3 16.97 -23.81 6.77
C ARG A 3 15.77 -24.47 7.45
N GLU A 4 15.99 -25.16 8.56
CA GLU A 4 14.90 -25.83 9.30
C GLU A 4 14.00 -24.80 10.00
N GLU A 5 14.58 -23.68 10.45
CA GLU A 5 13.84 -22.54 10.99
C GLU A 5 13.04 -21.82 9.90
N GLU A 6 13.64 -21.62 8.71
CA GLU A 6 12.96 -21.05 7.55
C GLU A 6 11.76 -21.89 7.10
N ASP A 7 11.94 -23.22 7.01
CA ASP A 7 10.88 -24.16 6.67
C ASP A 7 9.76 -24.13 7.74
N SER A 8 10.12 -24.07 9.02
CA SER A 8 9.15 -23.99 10.12
C SER A 8 8.32 -22.71 10.09
N VAL A 9 8.95 -21.58 9.76
CA VAL A 9 8.26 -20.29 9.61
C VAL A 9 7.34 -20.31 8.39
N SER A 10 7.79 -20.89 7.28
CA SER A 10 7.00 -21.04 6.05
C SER A 10 5.72 -21.85 6.30
N GLU A 11 5.84 -22.99 6.99
CA GLU A 11 4.70 -23.83 7.37
C GLU A 11 3.73 -23.07 8.29
N LEU A 12 4.23 -22.34 9.29
CA LEU A 12 3.39 -21.52 10.17
C LEU A 12 2.63 -20.44 9.38
N LEU A 13 3.28 -19.76 8.43
CA LEU A 13 2.65 -18.76 7.57
C LEU A 13 1.55 -19.40 6.71
N ARG A 14 1.85 -20.56 6.11
CA ARG A 14 0.89 -21.30 5.28
C ARG A 14 -0.34 -21.72 6.06
N ASP A 15 -0.18 -22.20 7.29
CA ASP A 15 -1.29 -22.57 8.17
C ASP A 15 -2.18 -21.37 8.52
N ARG A 16 -1.57 -20.24 8.88
CA ARG A 16 -2.32 -19.00 9.20
C ARG A 16 -3.04 -18.44 7.98
N PHE A 17 -2.39 -18.50 6.82
CA PHE A 17 -2.97 -18.12 5.55
C PHE A 17 -4.17 -19.00 5.20
N ARG A 18 -4.05 -20.32 5.39
CA ARG A 18 -5.14 -21.28 5.17
C ARG A 18 -6.35 -20.97 6.03
N VAL A 19 -6.16 -20.73 7.34
CA VAL A 19 -7.27 -20.36 8.24
C VAL A 19 -8.00 -19.10 7.77
N SER A 20 -7.24 -18.08 7.34
CA SER A 20 -7.83 -16.83 6.83
C SER A 20 -8.60 -17.05 5.53
N THR A 21 -8.05 -17.87 4.63
CA THR A 21 -8.69 -18.22 3.35
C THR A 21 -10.00 -18.97 3.57
N ILE A 22 -10.01 -19.94 4.49
CA ILE A 22 -11.23 -20.69 4.87
C ILE A 22 -12.31 -19.72 5.37
N SER A 23 -11.97 -18.83 6.30
CA SER A 23 -12.91 -17.86 6.85
C SER A 23 -13.54 -16.97 5.77
N ILE A 24 -12.75 -16.47 4.82
CA ILE A 24 -13.24 -15.64 3.71
C ILE A 24 -14.14 -16.45 2.77
N ALA A 25 -13.70 -17.66 2.39
CA ALA A 25 -14.41 -18.51 1.45
C ALA A 25 -15.74 -19.02 2.02
N GLU A 26 -15.77 -19.43 3.29
CA GLU A 26 -16.99 -19.84 4.00
C GLU A 26 -17.95 -18.66 4.16
N ALA A 27 -17.45 -17.47 4.48
CA ALA A 27 -18.27 -16.27 4.56
C ALA A 27 -18.92 -15.90 3.22
N GLU A 28 -18.22 -16.09 2.09
CA GLU A 28 -18.79 -15.95 0.76
C GLU A 28 -19.80 -17.06 0.45
N ALA A 29 -19.47 -18.32 0.70
CA ALA A 29 -20.37 -19.44 0.44
C ALA A 29 -21.71 -19.27 1.19
N LYS A 30 -21.64 -18.88 2.47
CA LYS A 30 -22.83 -18.59 3.29
C LYS A 30 -23.67 -17.43 2.76
N ARG A 31 -23.05 -16.36 2.21
CA ARG A 31 -23.80 -15.25 1.59
C ARG A 31 -24.59 -15.71 0.36
N ASN A 32 -24.13 -16.75 -0.31
CA ASN A 32 -24.75 -17.30 -1.52
C ASN A 32 -25.59 -18.56 -1.26
N ASP A 33 -25.80 -18.94 0.01
CA ASP A 33 -26.50 -20.17 0.41
C ASP A 33 -25.89 -21.44 -0.21
N MET A 34 -24.55 -21.48 -0.23
CA MET A 34 -23.75 -22.57 -0.80
C MET A 34 -22.78 -23.15 0.25
N GLU A 35 -22.31 -24.36 -0.02
CA GLU A 35 -21.23 -25.02 0.71
C GLU A 35 -20.03 -25.28 -0.20
N ILE A 36 -18.82 -25.23 0.36
CA ILE A 36 -17.58 -25.54 -0.35
C ILE A 36 -17.06 -26.89 0.14
N SER A 37 -16.81 -27.82 -0.78
CA SER A 37 -16.25 -29.11 -0.41
C SER A 37 -14.81 -28.98 0.09
N GLY A 38 -14.41 -29.87 1.01
CA GLY A 38 -13.06 -29.87 1.59
C GLY A 38 -11.91 -29.83 0.56
N PRO A 39 -11.93 -30.65 -0.51
CA PRO A 39 -10.90 -30.59 -1.55
C PRO A 39 -10.85 -29.24 -2.28
N VAL A 40 -12.01 -28.65 -2.61
CA VAL A 40 -12.07 -27.34 -3.27
C VAL A 40 -11.51 -26.26 -2.35
N MET A 41 -11.84 -26.31 -1.06
CA MET A 41 -11.30 -25.38 -0.06
C MET A 41 -9.77 -25.46 0.03
N THR A 42 -9.20 -26.66 0.04
CA THR A 42 -7.75 -26.87 0.02
C THR A 42 -7.12 -26.29 -1.25
N CYS A 43 -7.74 -26.52 -2.42
CA CYS A 43 -7.27 -25.93 -3.67
C CYS A 43 -7.31 -24.40 -3.66
N ILE A 44 -8.36 -23.78 -3.10
CA ILE A 44 -8.46 -22.32 -2.97
C ILE A 44 -7.32 -21.78 -2.08
N ALA A 45 -7.08 -22.41 -0.93
CA ALA A 45 -6.01 -22.02 -0.01
C ALA A 45 -4.62 -22.10 -0.67
N ASP A 46 -4.33 -23.21 -1.35
CA ASP A 46 -3.04 -23.39 -2.05
C ASP A 46 -2.87 -22.40 -3.21
N LEU A 47 -3.94 -22.14 -3.97
CA LEU A 47 -3.89 -21.20 -5.09
C LEU A 47 -3.68 -19.77 -4.60
N ALA A 48 -4.40 -19.34 -3.56
CA ALA A 48 -4.26 -18.01 -2.98
C ALA A 48 -2.87 -17.80 -2.36
N PHE A 49 -2.29 -18.84 -1.73
CA PHE A 49 -0.93 -18.77 -1.20
C PHE A 49 0.10 -18.59 -2.32
N LYS A 50 0.03 -19.40 -3.38
CA LYS A 50 0.89 -19.26 -4.59
C LYS A 50 0.73 -17.91 -5.28
N PHE A 51 -0.51 -17.42 -5.36
CA PHE A 51 -0.79 -16.10 -5.93
C PHE A 51 -0.12 -14.98 -5.13
N THR A 52 -0.08 -15.09 -3.79
CA THR A 52 0.57 -14.11 -2.92
C THR A 52 2.07 -14.02 -3.20
N GLU A 53 2.73 -15.15 -3.46
CA GLU A 53 4.15 -15.17 -3.85
C GLU A 53 4.39 -14.40 -5.16
N GLN A 54 3.58 -14.65 -6.19
CA GLN A 54 3.69 -13.93 -7.47
C GLN A 54 3.40 -12.44 -7.30
N LEU A 55 2.34 -12.11 -6.55
CA LEU A 55 1.99 -10.73 -6.26
C LEU A 55 3.13 -9.99 -5.56
N ALA A 56 3.81 -10.60 -4.59
CA ALA A 56 4.93 -9.98 -3.91
C ALA A 56 6.09 -9.63 -4.87
N LYS A 57 6.42 -10.54 -5.80
CA LYS A 57 7.44 -10.31 -6.84
C LYS A 57 7.04 -9.18 -7.78
N ASP A 58 5.78 -9.16 -8.20
CA ASP A 58 5.26 -8.12 -9.08
C ASP A 58 5.31 -6.74 -8.40
N LEU A 59 4.90 -6.64 -7.13
CA LEU A 59 4.95 -5.39 -6.36
C LEU A 59 6.38 -4.87 -6.19
N GLU A 60 7.34 -5.78 -5.94
CA GLU A 60 8.75 -5.42 -5.89
C GLU A 60 9.24 -4.86 -7.23
N LEU A 61 8.92 -5.54 -8.34
CA LEU A 61 9.30 -5.10 -9.68
C LEU A 61 8.68 -3.75 -10.06
N PHE A 62 7.42 -3.50 -9.69
CA PHE A 62 6.77 -2.22 -9.93
C PHE A 62 7.42 -1.08 -9.15
N ALA A 63 7.76 -1.31 -7.88
CA ALA A 63 8.48 -0.34 -7.07
C ALA A 63 9.87 -0.04 -7.67
N GLN A 64 10.62 -1.09 -8.05
CA GLN A 64 11.94 -0.96 -8.66
C GLN A 64 11.89 -0.23 -10.01
N HIS A 65 10.91 -0.54 -10.86
CA HIS A 65 10.69 0.15 -12.13
C HIS A 65 10.49 1.66 -11.96
N ALA A 66 9.82 2.06 -10.86
CA ALA A 66 9.64 3.45 -10.48
C ALA A 66 10.82 4.05 -9.69
N GLY A 67 11.96 3.36 -9.58
CA GLY A 67 13.14 3.80 -8.84
C GLY A 67 12.97 3.82 -7.32
N ARG A 68 11.99 3.10 -6.77
CA ARG A 68 11.68 3.03 -5.33
C ARG A 68 12.15 1.71 -4.73
N LYS A 69 12.45 1.74 -3.42
CA LYS A 69 12.77 0.54 -2.61
C LYS A 69 11.58 0.03 -1.79
N THR A 70 10.47 0.77 -1.82
CA THR A 70 9.29 0.48 -1.00
C THR A 70 8.06 0.52 -1.91
N ALA A 71 7.28 -0.55 -1.85
CA ALA A 71 6.00 -0.63 -2.56
C ALA A 71 4.97 0.33 -1.94
N ASN A 72 4.11 0.90 -2.77
CA ASN A 72 3.04 1.81 -2.38
C ASN A 72 1.70 1.43 -3.04
N MET A 73 0.67 2.26 -2.83
CA MET A 73 -0.67 2.01 -3.38
C MET A 73 -0.72 1.95 -4.91
N GLU A 74 0.15 2.68 -5.61
CA GLU A 74 0.18 2.66 -7.07
C GLU A 74 0.67 1.31 -7.59
N ASP A 75 1.62 0.66 -6.91
CA ASP A 75 2.09 -0.69 -7.25
C ASP A 75 0.96 -1.72 -7.05
N VAL A 76 0.20 -1.58 -5.96
CA VAL A 76 -0.96 -2.44 -5.66
C VAL A 76 -2.04 -2.27 -6.72
N ILE A 77 -2.36 -1.04 -7.12
CA ILE A 77 -3.34 -0.77 -8.19
C ILE A 77 -2.84 -1.32 -9.53
N LEU A 78 -1.55 -1.18 -9.83
CA LEU A 78 -0.94 -1.69 -11.06
C LEU A 78 -1.00 -3.21 -11.15
N SER A 79 -0.93 -3.94 -10.03
CA SER A 79 -1.09 -5.40 -10.03
C SER A 79 -2.45 -5.86 -10.60
N ALA A 80 -3.47 -5.01 -10.53
CA ALA A 80 -4.80 -5.27 -11.07
C ALA A 80 -5.02 -4.78 -12.52
N HIS A 81 -3.98 -4.31 -13.24
CA HIS A 81 -4.12 -3.70 -14.57
C HIS A 81 -4.80 -4.58 -15.64
N ARG A 82 -4.83 -5.90 -15.45
CA ARG A 82 -5.52 -6.83 -16.37
C ARG A 82 -7.03 -6.87 -16.16
N ASN A 83 -7.53 -6.25 -15.09
CA ASN A 83 -8.93 -6.18 -14.72
C ASN A 83 -9.28 -4.75 -14.31
N GLU A 84 -9.76 -3.96 -15.28
CA GLU A 84 -10.10 -2.54 -15.10
C GLU A 84 -11.10 -2.30 -13.96
N HIS A 85 -12.07 -3.20 -13.79
CA HIS A 85 -13.04 -3.09 -12.71
C HIS A 85 -12.36 -3.25 -11.34
N LEU A 86 -11.48 -4.24 -11.19
CA LEU A 86 -10.72 -4.43 -9.95
C LEU A 86 -9.76 -3.26 -9.70
N ALA A 87 -9.06 -2.76 -10.73
CA ALA A 87 -8.20 -1.59 -10.61
C ALA A 87 -8.99 -0.34 -10.16
N ALA A 88 -10.20 -0.14 -10.67
CA ALA A 88 -11.08 0.94 -10.25
C ALA A 88 -11.52 0.80 -8.79
N LEU A 89 -11.89 -0.41 -8.34
CA LEU A 89 -12.22 -0.67 -6.93
C LEU A 89 -11.03 -0.38 -6.00
N LEU A 90 -9.83 -0.81 -6.37
CA LEU A 90 -8.62 -0.54 -5.58
C LEU A 90 -8.29 0.96 -5.51
N ARG A 91 -8.48 1.70 -6.61
CA ARG A 91 -8.33 3.17 -6.61
C ARG A 91 -9.33 3.84 -5.67
N SER A 92 -10.60 3.42 -5.71
CA SER A 92 -11.62 3.94 -4.78
C SER A 92 -11.24 3.66 -3.33
N PHE A 93 -10.83 2.43 -3.04
CA PHE A 93 -10.41 2.04 -1.70
C PHE A 93 -9.18 2.84 -1.21
N SER A 94 -8.20 3.08 -2.09
CA SER A 94 -7.03 3.92 -1.77
C SER A 94 -7.42 5.35 -1.38
N ASN A 95 -8.39 5.94 -2.10
CA ASN A 95 -8.89 7.28 -1.79
C ASN A 95 -9.63 7.33 -0.44
N ASP A 96 -10.43 6.31 -0.14
CA ASP A 96 -11.14 6.21 1.14
C ASP A 96 -10.16 6.08 2.32
N LEU A 97 -9.05 5.36 2.16
CA LEU A 97 -8.00 5.28 3.17
C LEU A 97 -7.33 6.64 3.42
N LYS A 98 -6.98 7.37 2.34
CA LYS A 98 -6.41 8.73 2.44
C LYS A 98 -7.35 9.72 3.11
N ALA A 99 -8.66 9.54 2.94
CA ALA A 99 -9.67 10.39 3.58
C ALA A 99 -9.84 10.10 5.08
N ARG A 100 -9.50 8.88 5.53
CA ARG A 100 -9.63 8.41 6.91
C ARG A 100 -8.37 8.61 7.74
N GLU A 101 -7.21 8.87 7.13
CA GLU A 101 -5.99 9.19 7.86
C GLU A 101 -6.17 10.52 8.64
N PRO A 102 -5.89 10.54 9.96
CA PRO A 102 -5.91 11.77 10.73
C PRO A 102 -4.86 12.73 10.12
N GLN A 103 -5.27 13.96 9.80
CA GLN A 103 -4.39 15.01 9.27
C GLN A 103 -3.33 15.42 10.32
N SER A 104 -2.34 14.58 10.60
CA SER A 104 -1.11 15.02 11.25
C SER A 104 -0.27 15.75 10.20
N GLU A 105 0.05 17.02 10.47
CA GLU A 105 1.11 17.81 9.83
C GLU A 105 0.79 18.74 8.63
N ARG A 106 -0.42 19.29 8.52
CA ARG A 106 -0.64 20.54 7.74
C ARG A 106 -0.52 21.83 8.57
N LYS A 107 0.39 21.87 9.54
CA LYS A 107 0.86 23.12 10.19
C LYS A 107 2.34 23.38 9.88
N ARG A 108 2.67 23.60 8.62
CA ARG A 108 3.76 24.55 8.27
C ARG A 108 3.14 25.76 7.59
N LYS A 109 2.58 26.65 8.42
CA LYS A 109 2.26 28.00 8.00
C LYS A 109 3.60 28.71 7.77
N LYS A 110 3.91 28.90 6.49
CA LYS A 110 4.95 29.77 5.94
C LYS A 110 4.96 31.09 6.73
N SER A 111 5.96 31.29 7.59
CA SER A 111 6.22 32.61 8.16
C SER A 111 6.73 33.50 7.02
N SER A 112 5.91 34.48 6.68
CA SER A 112 6.22 35.57 5.78
C SER A 112 7.48 36.31 6.26
N LYS A 113 8.56 36.20 5.49
CA LYS A 113 9.72 37.10 5.57
C LYS A 113 9.22 38.51 5.23
N LYS A 114 9.15 39.40 6.22
CA LYS A 114 9.04 40.84 5.99
C LYS A 114 10.42 41.43 6.28
N GLU A 115 11.08 41.82 5.20
CA GLU A 115 12.29 42.63 5.13
C GLU A 115 12.06 43.91 5.94
N ASP A 116 12.95 44.20 6.88
CA ASP A 116 13.04 45.53 7.50
C ASP A 116 14.43 46.07 7.18
N GLN A 117 14.44 47.07 6.30
CA GLN A 117 15.61 47.68 5.71
C GLN A 117 16.12 48.74 6.69
N ALA A 118 17.09 48.37 7.51
CA ALA A 118 17.74 49.31 8.43
C ALA A 118 18.62 50.29 7.65
N THR A 119 18.31 51.56 7.85
CA THR A 119 18.92 52.79 7.36
C THR A 119 20.44 52.87 7.54
N THR A 120 21.19 53.06 6.44
CA THR A 120 22.54 53.66 6.45
C THR A 120 22.98 54.07 5.05
N SER A 121 22.81 55.35 4.66
CA SER A 121 23.79 56.14 3.86
C SER A 121 23.32 57.60 3.73
N VAL A 122 24.00 58.56 4.36
CA VAL A 122 25.03 59.46 3.78
C VAL A 122 24.46 60.63 2.96
N VAL A 123 24.61 61.81 3.58
CA VAL A 123 24.70 63.21 3.11
C VAL A 123 24.76 63.43 1.58
N HIS A 124 23.90 64.31 1.07
CA HIS A 124 24.10 65.00 -0.21
C HIS A 124 23.72 66.48 -0.09
N ILE A 125 24.71 67.36 -0.31
CA ILE A 125 24.58 68.81 -0.52
C ILE A 125 24.53 69.05 -2.04
N PRO A 126 23.72 69.98 -2.56
CA PRO A 126 24.07 70.62 -3.82
C PRO A 126 24.28 72.13 -3.66
N ASP A 127 25.40 72.59 -4.25
CA ASP A 127 25.68 73.97 -4.61
C ASP A 127 24.75 74.43 -5.75
N SER A 128 24.11 75.59 -5.58
CA SER A 128 23.94 76.68 -6.56
C SER A 128 23.18 77.83 -5.93
#